data_AF-A0A3A4ZLF8-F1
#
_entry.id   AF-A0A3A4ZLF8-F1
#
_cell.length_a   1.000
_cell.length_b   1.000
_cell.length_c   1.000
_cell.angle_alpha   90.00
_cell.angle_beta   90.00
_cell.angle_gamma   90.00
#
_symmetry.space_group_name_H-M   'P 1'
#
loop_
_entity.id
_entity.type
_entity.pdbx_description
1 polymer ?
#
loop_
_entity_poly.entity_id
_entity_poly.type
_entity_poly.pdbx_seq_one_letter_code
_entity_poly.pdbx_strand_id
1 'polypeptide(L)'
;MKKYLPAVVLLVGIVAIGGVFVLKGRSTPAPIDEEEQAPEVPVSERPFTTLTPSKDKDGNYGHYLTLNVYDIRVNGAASMDYELFYKTAEGNTQGVPGMVKFASGESVEKHLLLGSESSGKFRYDEGVEEGTLTLKFRNTDGKLVGKLSTQFHLQSSVDLLTSLDGMFTFDLSSASNEYFVVMNSFGLPDSAPITVKNGPYSVLSSSTKPIEGEALLEGSRVLVWDGEEWGEVSGASGLGVFISSN
;
A
#
# COMPACT_ATOMS: atom_id res chain seq x y z
N MET A 1 21.24 21.74 74.00
CA MET A 1 20.73 21.01 72.81
C MET A 1 19.91 21.86 71.81
N LYS A 2 19.56 23.13 72.10
CA LYS A 2 18.71 23.97 71.22
C LYS A 2 19.45 24.72 70.08
N LYS A 3 20.79 24.72 70.06
CA LYS A 3 21.60 25.47 69.05
C LYS A 3 21.74 24.77 67.70
N TYR A 4 21.54 23.46 67.64
CA TYR A 4 21.69 22.67 66.40
C TYR A 4 20.34 22.27 65.77
N LEU A 5 19.22 22.58 66.44
CA LEU A 5 17.87 22.25 65.98
C LEU A 5 17.53 22.86 64.61
N PRO A 6 17.91 24.12 64.29
CA PRO A 6 17.64 24.67 62.95
C PRO A 6 18.41 23.95 61.85
N ALA A 7 19.65 23.52 62.12
CA ALA A 7 20.49 22.84 61.14
C ALA A 7 20.02 21.40 60.85
N VAL A 8 19.53 20.69 61.87
CA VAL A 8 18.98 19.33 61.72
C VAL A 8 17.66 19.36 60.93
N VAL A 9 16.78 20.35 61.19
CA VAL A 9 15.52 20.51 60.44
C VAL A 9 15.78 20.85 58.98
N LEU A 10 16.78 21.69 58.70
CA LEU A 10 17.14 22.06 57.32
C LEU A 10 17.77 20.88 56.55
N LEU A 11 18.57 20.06 57.22
CA LEU A 11 19.19 18.87 56.61
C LEU A 11 18.16 17.77 56.34
N VAL A 12 17.21 17.54 57.24
CA VAL A 12 16.09 16.62 57.02
C VAL A 12 15.16 17.13 55.91
N GLY A 13 14.94 18.45 55.83
CA GLY A 13 14.19 19.07 54.73
C GLY A 13 14.83 18.85 53.35
N ILE A 14 16.15 18.99 53.24
CA ILE A 14 16.88 18.77 51.97
C ILE A 14 16.85 17.29 51.57
N VAL A 15 16.99 16.36 52.53
CA VAL A 15 16.92 14.92 52.25
C VAL A 15 15.50 14.49 51.85
N ALA A 16 14.46 15.08 52.45
CA ALA A 16 13.07 14.81 52.08
C ALA A 16 12.73 15.33 50.68
N ILE A 17 13.23 16.52 50.30
CA ILE A 17 13.00 17.09 48.96
C ILE A 17 13.82 16.34 47.90
N GLY A 18 15.07 15.97 48.19
CA GLY A 18 15.92 15.16 47.31
C GLY A 18 15.39 13.74 47.08
N GLY A 19 14.87 13.09 48.14
CA GLY A 19 14.30 11.75 48.05
C GLY A 19 13.02 11.66 47.21
N VAL A 20 12.17 12.69 47.26
CA VAL A 20 10.92 12.76 46.47
C VAL A 20 11.20 12.99 44.98
N PHE A 21 12.25 13.75 44.64
CA PHE A 21 12.62 13.97 43.23
C PHE A 21 13.27 12.75 42.56
N VAL A 22 14.01 11.93 43.31
CA VAL A 22 14.64 10.71 42.76
C VAL A 22 13.60 9.60 42.49
N LEU A 23 12.50 9.55 43.25
CA LEU A 23 11.43 8.55 43.05
C LEU A 23 10.44 8.92 41.92
N LYS A 24 10.40 10.18 41.48
CA LYS A 24 9.51 10.67 40.41
C LYS A 24 10.12 10.65 39.00
N GLY A 25 11.39 10.24 38.87
CA GLY A 25 12.14 10.25 37.62
C GLY A 25 12.10 8.95 36.80
N ARG A 26 11.35 7.93 37.22
CA ARG A 26 11.11 6.73 36.38
C ARG A 26 9.87 6.95 35.53
N SER A 27 10.03 7.81 34.51
CA SER A 27 9.17 7.77 33.34
C SER A 27 9.42 6.44 32.64
N THR A 28 8.45 5.52 32.69
CA THR A 28 8.37 4.45 31.71
C THR A 28 8.49 5.11 30.34
N PRO A 29 9.38 4.65 29.43
CA PRO A 29 9.36 5.13 28.06
C PRO A 29 7.92 4.97 27.57
N ALA A 30 7.36 6.01 26.96
CA ALA A 30 6.13 5.84 26.19
C ALA A 30 6.37 4.66 25.24
N PRO A 31 5.37 3.79 25.00
CA PRO A 31 5.48 2.79 23.96
C PRO A 31 5.94 3.51 22.70
N ILE A 32 7.12 3.18 22.21
CA ILE A 32 7.58 3.66 20.91
C ILE A 32 6.56 3.07 19.94
N ASP A 33 5.90 3.93 19.17
CA ASP A 33 4.89 3.51 18.21
C ASP A 33 5.61 2.62 17.19
N GLU A 34 5.49 1.29 17.33
CA GLU A 34 6.18 0.31 16.48
C GLU A 34 5.78 0.48 15.00
N GLU A 35 4.69 1.19 14.72
CA GLU A 35 4.25 1.53 13.37
C GLU A 35 5.16 2.52 12.62
N GLU A 36 5.95 3.32 13.35
CA GLU A 36 6.86 4.34 12.77
C GLU A 36 8.26 3.79 12.43
N GLN A 37 8.69 2.68 13.04
CA GLN A 37 10.01 2.06 12.80
C GLN A 37 9.91 0.72 12.07
N ALA A 38 9.07 0.65 11.04
CA ALA A 38 9.03 -0.53 10.17
C ALA A 38 10.37 -0.71 9.45
N PRO A 39 10.98 -1.90 9.46
CA PRO A 39 12.15 -2.18 8.62
C PRO A 39 11.81 -1.96 7.14
N GLU A 40 12.76 -1.41 6.38
CA GLU A 40 12.60 -1.30 4.93
C GLU A 40 12.67 -2.69 4.30
N VAL A 41 11.70 -3.01 3.43
CA VAL A 41 11.71 -4.26 2.66
C VAL A 41 12.65 -4.10 1.45
N PRO A 42 13.69 -4.93 1.33
CA PRO A 42 14.59 -4.90 0.18
C PRO A 42 13.82 -5.09 -1.13
N VAL A 43 14.21 -4.40 -2.20
CA VAL A 43 13.52 -4.48 -3.50
C VAL A 43 13.39 -5.92 -4.00
N SER A 44 14.40 -6.76 -3.78
CA SER A 44 14.39 -8.18 -4.15
C SER A 44 13.39 -9.05 -3.38
N GLU A 45 12.87 -8.57 -2.26
CA GLU A 45 11.88 -9.26 -1.43
C GLU A 45 10.46 -8.68 -1.57
N ARG A 46 10.31 -7.58 -2.33
CA ARG A 46 9.00 -6.94 -2.52
C ARG A 46 8.12 -7.81 -3.41
N PRO A 47 6.92 -8.20 -2.96
CA PRO A 47 6.01 -8.97 -3.79
C PRO A 47 5.48 -8.13 -4.95
N PHE A 48 5.23 -8.76 -6.09
CA PHE A 48 4.39 -8.14 -7.12
C PHE A 48 2.98 -7.98 -6.57
N THR A 49 2.42 -6.77 -6.66
CA THR A 49 1.12 -6.45 -6.03
C THR A 49 0.26 -5.67 -7.00
N THR A 50 -1.00 -6.07 -7.13
CA THR A 50 -1.95 -5.39 -8.02
C THR A 50 -3.30 -5.19 -7.37
N LEU A 51 -4.00 -4.15 -7.86
CA LEU A 51 -5.42 -3.92 -7.61
C LEU A 51 -6.14 -3.96 -8.96
N THR A 52 -7.18 -4.79 -9.07
CA THR A 52 -7.97 -4.95 -10.29
C THR A 52 -9.43 -4.64 -10.03
N PRO A 53 -10.11 -3.81 -10.84
CA PRO A 53 -11.56 -3.65 -10.76
C PRO A 53 -12.28 -5.00 -10.89
N SER A 54 -13.17 -5.32 -9.96
CA SER A 54 -13.88 -6.60 -9.92
C SER A 54 -15.38 -6.42 -9.78
N LYS A 55 -16.12 -7.43 -10.23
CA LYS A 55 -17.59 -7.40 -10.21
C LYS A 55 -18.11 -7.65 -8.81
N ASP A 56 -19.18 -6.96 -8.46
CA ASP A 56 -20.06 -7.37 -7.37
C ASP A 56 -20.88 -8.62 -7.76
N LYS A 57 -21.68 -9.12 -6.81
CA LYS A 57 -22.58 -10.26 -7.01
C LYS A 57 -23.63 -10.05 -8.11
N ASP A 58 -23.93 -8.80 -8.45
CA ASP A 58 -24.94 -8.40 -9.43
C ASP A 58 -24.30 -8.12 -10.81
N GLY A 59 -22.97 -8.25 -10.92
CA GLY A 59 -22.20 -8.12 -12.14
C GLY A 59 -21.68 -6.70 -12.43
N ASN A 60 -21.82 -5.76 -11.49
CA ASN A 60 -21.40 -4.37 -11.64
C ASN A 60 -19.95 -4.15 -11.18
N TYR A 61 -19.22 -3.28 -11.87
CA TYR A 61 -17.90 -2.82 -11.46
C TYR A 61 -17.98 -1.52 -10.65
N GLY A 62 -16.86 -1.10 -10.06
CA GLY A 62 -16.76 0.11 -9.26
C GLY A 62 -17.05 -0.09 -7.76
N HIS A 63 -17.58 -1.26 -7.36
CA HIS A 63 -17.86 -1.58 -5.97
C HIS A 63 -16.78 -2.39 -5.27
N TYR A 64 -15.94 -3.11 -6.03
CA TYR A 64 -14.91 -3.98 -5.50
C TYR A 64 -13.59 -3.84 -6.26
N LEU A 65 -12.49 -3.89 -5.51
CA LEU A 65 -11.16 -4.12 -6.05
C LEU A 65 -10.67 -5.50 -5.59
N THR A 66 -10.03 -6.25 -6.49
CA THR A 66 -9.32 -7.47 -6.13
C THR A 66 -7.85 -7.14 -5.92
N LEU A 67 -7.40 -7.31 -4.67
CA LEU A 67 -6.00 -7.24 -4.28
C LEU A 67 -5.35 -8.60 -4.53
N ASN A 68 -4.31 -8.61 -5.36
CA ASN A 68 -3.42 -9.74 -5.50
C ASN A 68 -2.04 -9.37 -4.99
N VAL A 69 -1.47 -10.24 -4.15
CA VAL A 69 -0.09 -10.16 -3.68
C VAL A 69 0.59 -11.47 -4.04
N TYR A 70 1.52 -11.42 -4.98
CA TYR A 70 2.14 -12.61 -5.56
C TYR A 70 3.48 -12.91 -4.90
N ASP A 71 3.76 -14.20 -4.71
CA ASP A 71 5.07 -14.74 -4.33
C ASP A 71 5.67 -14.05 -3.09
N ILE A 72 4.96 -14.09 -1.96
CA ILE A 72 5.35 -13.35 -0.76
C ILE A 72 6.61 -13.96 -0.12
N ARG A 73 7.74 -13.26 -0.24
CA ARG A 73 9.06 -13.73 0.24
C ARG A 73 9.76 -12.79 1.22
N VAL A 74 9.01 -11.86 1.82
CA VAL A 74 9.53 -10.94 2.84
C VAL A 74 10.14 -11.74 4.00
N ASN A 75 11.41 -11.49 4.30
CA ASN A 75 12.17 -12.31 5.24
C ASN A 75 11.56 -12.29 6.64
N GLY A 76 11.31 -13.49 7.19
CA GLY A 76 10.76 -13.66 8.53
C GLY A 76 9.26 -13.35 8.64
N ALA A 77 8.58 -13.02 7.55
CA ALA A 77 7.14 -12.77 7.56
C ALA A 77 6.33 -14.08 7.60
N ALA A 78 5.28 -14.09 8.42
CA ALA A 78 4.31 -15.18 8.57
C ALA A 78 2.86 -14.71 8.38
N SER A 79 2.63 -13.39 8.44
CA SER A 79 1.35 -12.77 8.13
C SER A 79 1.52 -11.39 7.50
N MET A 80 0.46 -10.91 6.87
CA MET A 80 0.36 -9.60 6.25
C MET A 80 -0.98 -9.00 6.63
N ASP A 81 -0.91 -7.82 7.25
CA ASP A 81 -2.06 -6.94 7.34
C ASP A 81 -2.09 -6.11 6.05
N TYR A 82 -3.24 -6.03 5.40
CA TYR A 82 -3.47 -5.14 4.28
C TYR A 82 -4.49 -4.08 4.68
N GLU A 83 -4.29 -2.86 4.20
CA GLU A 83 -5.17 -1.74 4.47
C GLU A 83 -5.28 -0.87 3.22
N LEU A 84 -6.49 -0.76 2.70
CA LEU A 84 -6.82 0.14 1.60
C LEU A 84 -7.56 1.34 2.16
N PHE A 85 -6.98 2.53 2.09
CA PHE A 85 -7.68 3.78 2.38
C PHE A 85 -8.08 4.47 1.09
N TYR A 86 -9.28 5.04 1.04
CA TYR A 86 -9.77 5.79 -0.11
C TYR A 86 -10.67 6.94 0.32
N LYS A 87 -10.84 7.93 -0.57
CA LYS A 87 -11.76 9.06 -0.36
C LYS A 87 -13.09 8.79 -1.06
N THR A 88 -14.18 9.20 -0.43
CA THR A 88 -15.52 9.19 -1.05
C THR A 88 -15.86 10.54 -1.68
N ALA A 89 -16.95 10.60 -2.45
CA ALA A 89 -17.49 11.84 -3.02
C ALA A 89 -17.73 12.95 -1.97
N GLU A 90 -18.04 12.56 -0.73
CA GLU A 90 -18.26 13.48 0.39
C GLU A 90 -16.96 13.96 1.06
N GLY A 91 -15.80 13.49 0.58
CA GLY A 91 -14.48 13.80 1.14
C GLY A 91 -14.11 12.99 2.38
N ASN A 92 -14.94 12.04 2.80
CA ASN A 92 -14.67 11.16 3.93
C ASN A 92 -13.60 10.12 3.54
N THR A 93 -12.70 9.79 4.47
CA THR A 93 -11.76 8.67 4.30
C THR A 93 -12.37 7.39 4.84
N GLN A 94 -12.38 6.35 4.02
CA GLN A 94 -12.83 5.00 4.39
C GLN A 94 -11.66 4.03 4.28
N GLY A 95 -11.72 2.94 5.05
CA GLY A 95 -10.66 1.94 5.15
C GLY A 95 -11.17 0.52 4.99
N VAL A 96 -10.44 -0.30 4.24
CA VAL A 96 -10.67 -1.75 4.11
C VAL A 96 -9.48 -2.50 4.71
N PRO A 97 -9.49 -2.75 6.02
CA PRO A 97 -8.43 -3.53 6.67
C PRO A 97 -8.69 -5.04 6.56
N GLY A 98 -7.61 -5.82 6.59
CA GLY A 98 -7.69 -7.26 6.78
C GLY A 98 -6.33 -7.87 7.10
N MET A 99 -6.35 -9.14 7.46
CA MET A 99 -5.15 -9.92 7.81
C MET A 99 -5.18 -11.26 7.10
N VAL A 100 -4.01 -11.68 6.61
CA VAL A 100 -3.80 -13.02 6.04
C VAL A 100 -2.56 -13.64 6.65
N LYS A 101 -2.66 -14.93 7.00
CA LYS A 101 -1.49 -15.77 7.29
C LYS A 101 -1.13 -16.54 6.03
N PHE A 102 0.16 -16.71 5.79
CA PHE A 102 0.66 -17.36 4.57
C PHE A 102 1.94 -18.13 4.88
N ALA A 103 2.29 -19.06 3.99
CA ALA A 103 3.63 -19.61 3.89
C ALA A 103 4.50 -18.76 2.94
N SER A 104 5.82 -18.81 3.11
CA SER A 104 6.74 -18.11 2.20
C SER A 104 6.59 -18.65 0.76
N GLY A 105 6.50 -17.73 -0.21
CA GLY A 105 6.25 -18.03 -1.62
C GLY A 105 4.77 -18.20 -1.99
N GLU A 106 3.85 -18.10 -1.02
CA GLU A 106 2.41 -18.13 -1.29
C GLU A 106 1.93 -16.80 -1.89
N SER A 107 0.90 -16.89 -2.73
CA SER A 107 0.18 -15.75 -3.29
C SER A 107 -1.18 -15.61 -2.61
N VAL A 108 -1.61 -14.37 -2.40
CA VAL A 108 -2.85 -14.03 -1.70
C VAL A 108 -3.76 -13.22 -2.62
N GLU A 109 -5.02 -13.62 -2.68
CA GLU A 109 -6.11 -12.88 -3.34
C GLU A 109 -7.15 -12.43 -2.31
N LYS A 110 -7.59 -11.17 -2.38
CA LYS A 110 -8.66 -10.59 -1.54
C LYS A 110 -9.56 -9.65 -2.32
N HIS A 111 -10.87 -9.85 -2.19
CA HIS A 111 -11.87 -8.88 -2.65
C HIS A 111 -12.10 -7.81 -1.59
N LEU A 112 -11.88 -6.56 -1.99
CA LEU A 112 -11.98 -5.36 -1.15
C LEU A 112 -13.24 -4.61 -1.53
N LEU A 113 -14.21 -4.55 -0.61
CA LEU A 113 -15.44 -3.79 -0.79
C LEU A 113 -15.16 -2.29 -0.63
N LEU A 114 -15.49 -1.49 -1.65
CA LEU A 114 -15.53 -0.04 -1.57
C LEU A 114 -16.88 0.38 -0.99
N GLY A 115 -17.02 0.23 0.32
CA GLY A 115 -18.27 0.45 1.02
C GLY A 115 -18.30 -0.24 2.39
N SER A 116 -19.51 -0.55 2.83
CA SER A 116 -19.76 -1.23 4.10
C SER A 116 -20.74 -2.38 3.92
N GLU A 117 -20.49 -3.48 4.62
CA GLU A 117 -21.43 -4.59 4.76
C GLU A 117 -21.90 -4.68 6.21
N SER A 118 -23.21 -4.73 6.44
CA SER A 118 -23.80 -4.98 7.76
C SER A 118 -24.95 -5.97 7.65
N SER A 119 -24.82 -7.11 8.35
CA SER A 119 -25.83 -8.17 8.37
C SER A 119 -26.26 -8.63 6.96
N GLY A 120 -25.30 -8.75 6.03
CA GLY A 120 -25.53 -9.14 4.63
C GLY A 120 -26.16 -8.06 3.75
N LYS A 121 -26.31 -6.82 4.27
CA LYS A 121 -26.72 -5.66 3.47
C LYS A 121 -25.48 -4.86 3.07
N PHE A 122 -25.34 -4.62 1.77
CA PHE A 122 -24.24 -3.88 1.18
C PHE A 122 -24.65 -2.44 0.92
N ARG A 123 -23.76 -1.52 1.27
CA ARG A 123 -23.82 -0.10 0.89
C ARG A 123 -22.49 0.23 0.24
N TYR A 124 -22.53 0.65 -1.01
CA TYR A 124 -21.35 1.05 -1.77
C TYR A 124 -21.08 2.54 -1.58
N ASP A 125 -19.81 2.92 -1.56
CA ASP A 125 -19.40 4.32 -1.53
C ASP A 125 -19.28 4.88 -2.96
N GLU A 126 -19.74 6.11 -3.16
CA GLU A 126 -19.68 6.80 -4.45
C GLU A 126 -18.43 7.70 -4.54
N GLY A 127 -18.01 8.01 -5.77
CA GLY A 127 -16.90 8.92 -6.07
C GLY A 127 -15.54 8.46 -5.56
N VAL A 128 -15.32 7.13 -5.54
CA VAL A 128 -14.02 6.56 -5.20
C VAL A 128 -13.11 6.63 -6.42
N GLU A 129 -12.16 7.55 -6.39
CA GLU A 129 -11.20 7.77 -7.49
C GLU A 129 -9.76 7.48 -7.07
N GLU A 130 -9.41 7.70 -5.81
CA GLU A 130 -8.03 7.57 -5.36
C GLU A 130 -7.92 6.98 -3.95
N GLY A 131 -6.74 6.43 -3.67
CA GLY A 131 -6.44 5.94 -2.34
C GLY A 131 -5.02 5.43 -2.18
N THR A 132 -4.77 4.80 -1.02
CA THR A 132 -3.49 4.25 -0.62
C THR A 132 -3.67 2.81 -0.19
N LEU A 133 -2.87 1.90 -0.77
CA LEU A 133 -2.73 0.53 -0.32
C LEU A 133 -1.49 0.42 0.57
N THR A 134 -1.64 -0.14 1.75
CA THR A 134 -0.54 -0.44 2.67
C THR A 134 -0.52 -1.92 3.00
N LEU A 135 0.66 -2.54 2.91
CA LEU A 135 0.93 -3.91 3.36
C LEU A 135 1.90 -3.86 4.54
N LYS A 136 1.54 -4.46 5.68
CA LYS A 136 2.37 -4.59 6.88
C LYS A 136 2.67 -6.07 7.11
N PHE A 137 3.94 -6.47 6.98
CA PHE A 137 4.38 -7.85 7.15
C PHE A 137 4.83 -8.09 8.59
N ARG A 138 4.37 -9.19 9.19
CA ARG A 138 4.68 -9.54 10.59
C ARG A 138 5.24 -10.95 10.71
N ASN A 139 6.14 -11.14 11.65
CA ASN A 139 6.66 -12.46 11.98
C ASN A 139 5.68 -13.28 12.84
N THR A 140 6.07 -14.50 13.23
CA THR A 140 5.25 -15.39 14.06
C THR A 140 4.92 -14.84 15.44
N ASP A 141 5.73 -13.90 15.95
CA ASP A 141 5.52 -13.24 17.24
C ASP A 141 4.64 -11.97 17.10
N GLY A 142 4.19 -11.65 15.89
CA GLY A 142 3.39 -10.46 15.58
C GLY A 142 4.22 -9.17 15.39
N LYS A 143 5.56 -9.25 15.48
CA LYS A 143 6.45 -8.11 15.28
C LYS A 143 6.46 -7.69 13.81
N LEU A 144 6.37 -6.38 13.56
CA LEU A 144 6.50 -5.78 12.22
C LEU A 144 7.91 -6.02 11.66
N VAL A 145 7.99 -6.65 10.50
CA VAL A 145 9.24 -6.96 9.77
C VAL A 145 9.33 -6.26 8.42
N GLY A 146 8.25 -5.64 7.96
CA GLY A 146 8.25 -4.86 6.73
C GLY A 146 6.97 -4.06 6.56
N LYS A 147 7.07 -2.91 5.89
CA LYS A 147 5.92 -2.09 5.51
C LYS A 147 6.12 -1.58 4.08
N LEU A 148 5.09 -1.70 3.27
CA LEU A 148 5.04 -1.19 1.90
C LEU A 148 3.77 -0.36 1.74
N SER A 149 3.85 0.77 1.04
CA SER A 149 2.71 1.65 0.80
C SER A 149 2.80 2.29 -0.57
N THR A 150 1.69 2.32 -1.29
CA THR A 150 1.59 2.87 -2.65
C THR A 150 0.22 3.49 -2.87
N GLN A 151 0.15 4.44 -3.79
CA GLN A 151 -1.09 5.10 -4.17
C GLN A 151 -1.70 4.40 -5.38
N PHE A 152 -3.03 4.39 -5.46
CA PHE A 152 -3.76 3.89 -6.62
C PHE A 152 -4.74 4.95 -7.15
N HIS A 153 -4.93 4.96 -8.46
CA HIS A 153 -5.89 5.81 -9.15
C HIS A 153 -6.92 4.92 -9.87
N LEU A 154 -8.15 4.89 -9.34
CA LEU A 154 -9.32 4.28 -9.95
C LEU A 154 -10.00 5.28 -10.89
N GLN A 155 -9.90 5.03 -12.19
CA GLN A 155 -10.39 5.93 -13.24
C GLN A 155 -11.44 5.21 -14.09
N SER A 156 -12.42 5.96 -14.61
CA SER A 156 -13.40 5.45 -15.58
C SER A 156 -13.93 6.61 -16.41
N SER A 157 -14.48 6.32 -17.60
CA SER A 157 -15.05 7.35 -18.49
C SER A 157 -14.04 8.44 -18.89
N VAL A 158 -12.77 8.05 -19.05
CA VAL A 158 -11.65 8.90 -19.49
C VAL A 158 -10.94 8.27 -20.69
N ASP A 159 -10.15 9.06 -21.40
CA ASP A 159 -9.21 8.63 -22.44
C ASP A 159 -7.77 8.57 -21.92
N LEU A 160 -7.39 9.47 -21.00
CA LEU A 160 -6.08 9.49 -20.38
C LEU A 160 -6.10 8.89 -18.97
N LEU A 161 -5.37 7.80 -18.77
CA LEU A 161 -5.11 7.22 -17.46
C LEU A 161 -3.81 7.79 -16.89
N THR A 162 -3.80 8.08 -15.59
CA THR A 162 -2.64 8.69 -14.91
C THR A 162 -2.31 8.00 -13.60
N SER A 163 -1.02 7.95 -13.24
CA SER A 163 -0.60 7.67 -11.87
C SER A 163 -0.66 8.93 -11.01
N LEU A 164 -0.96 8.79 -9.71
CA LEU A 164 -1.07 9.94 -8.80
C LEU A 164 0.26 10.65 -8.51
N ASP A 165 1.39 9.98 -8.77
CA ASP A 165 2.72 10.60 -8.69
C ASP A 165 3.09 11.40 -9.96
N GLY A 166 2.25 11.36 -11.01
CA GLY A 166 2.47 12.07 -12.26
C GLY A 166 3.59 11.50 -13.14
N MET A 167 4.14 10.34 -12.80
CA MET A 167 5.29 9.74 -13.48
C MET A 167 4.91 8.79 -14.63
N PHE A 168 3.64 8.37 -14.69
CA PHE A 168 3.13 7.44 -15.69
C PHE A 168 1.78 7.90 -16.21
N THR A 169 1.60 7.85 -17.53
CA THR A 169 0.29 7.98 -18.16
C THR A 169 0.08 6.91 -19.22
N PHE A 170 -1.19 6.64 -19.53
CA PHE A 170 -1.59 5.73 -20.60
C PHE A 170 -2.75 6.35 -21.38
N ASP A 171 -2.49 6.74 -22.62
CA ASP A 171 -3.46 7.37 -23.52
C ASP A 171 -4.22 6.30 -24.31
N LEU A 172 -5.48 6.06 -23.94
CA LEU A 172 -6.33 5.05 -24.54
C LEU A 172 -6.62 5.41 -26.00
N SER A 173 -6.48 4.44 -26.91
CA SER A 173 -6.81 4.67 -28.33
C SER A 173 -8.28 5.03 -28.58
N SER A 174 -9.15 4.76 -27.60
CA SER A 174 -10.53 5.23 -27.58
C SER A 174 -11.02 5.35 -26.14
N ALA A 175 -11.83 6.38 -25.86
CA ALA A 175 -12.49 6.54 -24.57
C ALA A 175 -13.26 5.28 -24.16
N SER A 176 -13.19 4.93 -22.88
CA SER A 176 -13.78 3.72 -22.33
C SER A 176 -14.55 4.01 -21.05
N ASN A 177 -15.72 3.38 -20.91
CA ASN A 177 -16.51 3.40 -19.66
C ASN A 177 -16.09 2.28 -18.69
N GLU A 178 -15.08 1.50 -19.06
CA GLU A 178 -14.48 0.51 -18.17
C GLU A 178 -13.79 1.22 -16.99
N TYR A 179 -13.67 0.49 -15.88
CA TYR A 179 -12.87 0.93 -14.75
C TYR A 179 -11.42 0.50 -14.96
N PHE A 180 -10.50 1.36 -14.56
CA PHE A 180 -9.07 1.16 -14.63
C PHE A 180 -8.44 1.47 -13.29
N VAL A 181 -7.44 0.69 -12.88
CA VAL A 181 -6.56 1.03 -11.77
C VAL A 181 -5.16 1.23 -12.31
N VAL A 182 -4.61 2.41 -12.05
CA VAL A 182 -3.19 2.72 -12.23
C VAL A 182 -2.52 2.79 -10.86
N MET A 183 -1.45 2.03 -10.65
CA MET A 183 -0.67 2.09 -9.41
C MET A 183 0.79 1.70 -9.65
N ASN A 184 1.68 2.20 -8.79
CA ASN A 184 3.06 1.71 -8.72
C ASN A 184 3.08 0.41 -7.89
N SER A 185 3.36 -0.72 -8.53
CA SER A 185 3.48 -2.02 -7.85
C SER A 185 4.77 -2.07 -7.04
N PHE A 186 4.76 -2.81 -5.93
CA PHE A 186 5.95 -2.90 -5.07
C PHE A 186 7.11 -3.69 -5.67
N GLY A 187 6.79 -4.78 -6.36
CA GLY A 187 7.75 -5.66 -7.02
C GLY A 187 7.39 -5.87 -8.50
N LEU A 188 8.24 -6.61 -9.21
CA LEU A 188 8.06 -6.96 -10.62
C LEU A 188 7.32 -8.31 -10.77
N PRO A 189 6.48 -8.49 -11.80
CA PRO A 189 5.80 -9.77 -12.06
C PRO A 189 6.79 -10.90 -12.40
N ASP A 190 7.91 -10.56 -13.05
CA ASP A 190 9.01 -11.48 -13.34
C ASP A 190 10.33 -10.68 -13.47
N SER A 191 11.44 -11.37 -13.64
CA SER A 191 12.77 -10.82 -13.88
C SER A 191 12.76 -9.92 -15.12
N ALA A 192 13.04 -8.63 -14.91
CA ALA A 192 13.12 -7.68 -16.00
C ALA A 192 14.38 -7.92 -16.86
N PRO A 193 14.29 -7.87 -18.20
CA PRO A 193 15.44 -8.04 -19.10
C PRO A 193 16.30 -6.76 -19.20
N ILE A 194 15.98 -5.72 -18.42
CA ILE A 194 16.65 -4.42 -18.38
C ILE A 194 16.90 -3.99 -16.93
N THR A 195 17.84 -3.07 -16.73
CA THR A 195 17.98 -2.35 -15.47
C THR A 195 16.85 -1.35 -15.32
N VAL A 196 15.89 -1.65 -14.44
CA VAL A 196 14.73 -0.81 -14.17
C VAL A 196 15.15 0.50 -13.51
N LYS A 197 14.70 1.62 -14.09
CA LYS A 197 14.84 2.97 -13.52
C LYS A 197 13.51 3.51 -13.03
N ASN A 198 12.45 3.38 -13.83
CA ASN A 198 11.10 3.80 -13.45
C ASN A 198 10.13 2.62 -13.49
N GLY A 199 9.09 2.69 -12.65
CA GLY A 199 8.11 1.63 -12.44
C GLY A 199 8.51 0.61 -11.36
N PRO A 200 7.77 -0.50 -11.23
CA PRO A 200 6.71 -0.94 -12.15
C PRO A 200 5.36 -0.23 -11.97
N TYR A 201 4.79 0.30 -13.05
CA TYR A 201 3.42 0.82 -13.05
C TYR A 201 2.46 -0.22 -13.63
N SER A 202 1.51 -0.70 -12.84
CA SER A 202 0.45 -1.59 -13.33
C SER A 202 -0.76 -0.78 -13.78
N VAL A 203 -1.27 -1.11 -14.96
CA VAL A 203 -2.56 -0.62 -15.49
C VAL A 203 -3.45 -1.82 -15.72
N LEU A 204 -4.49 -1.97 -14.91
CA LEU A 204 -5.43 -3.10 -15.00
C LEU A 204 -6.85 -2.59 -15.14
N SER A 205 -7.71 -3.32 -15.84
CA SER A 205 -9.08 -2.88 -16.15
C SER A 205 -10.15 -3.90 -15.80
N SER A 206 -11.40 -3.44 -15.75
CA SER A 206 -12.59 -4.30 -15.70
C SER A 206 -12.87 -5.03 -17.02
N SER A 207 -12.27 -4.59 -18.12
CA SER A 207 -12.55 -5.10 -19.46
C SER A 207 -12.08 -6.54 -19.62
N THR A 208 -12.89 -7.33 -20.33
CA THR A 208 -12.49 -8.65 -20.83
C THR A 208 -12.00 -8.61 -22.28
N LYS A 209 -12.12 -7.45 -22.93
CA LYS A 209 -11.62 -7.21 -24.29
C LYS A 209 -10.26 -6.52 -24.21
N PRO A 210 -9.37 -6.78 -25.19
CA PRO A 210 -8.14 -6.01 -25.34
C PRO A 210 -8.43 -4.52 -25.38
N ILE A 211 -7.64 -3.75 -24.64
CA ILE A 211 -7.63 -2.30 -24.64
C ILE A 211 -6.22 -1.89 -25.04
N GLU A 212 -6.14 -1.03 -26.05
CA GLU A 212 -4.89 -0.50 -26.57
C GLU A 212 -4.75 0.98 -26.23
N GLY A 213 -3.50 1.41 -26.09
CA GLY A 213 -3.15 2.80 -25.86
C GLY A 213 -1.64 3.01 -25.82
N GLU A 214 -1.24 4.26 -25.72
CA GLU A 214 0.15 4.66 -25.69
C GLU A 214 0.59 4.95 -24.24
N ALA A 215 1.59 4.20 -23.77
CA ALA A 215 2.16 4.41 -22.46
C ALA A 215 3.25 5.50 -22.53
N LEU A 216 3.15 6.50 -21.66
CA LEU A 216 4.19 7.50 -21.46
C LEU A 216 4.86 7.26 -20.11
N LEU A 217 6.12 6.87 -20.16
CA LEU A 217 6.99 6.64 -19.02
C LEU A 217 8.40 7.10 -19.38
N GLU A 218 9.02 7.95 -18.55
CA GLU A 218 10.35 8.46 -18.85
C GLU A 218 11.38 7.32 -18.97
N GLY A 219 12.22 7.34 -20.00
CA GLY A 219 13.29 6.35 -20.21
C GLY A 219 13.66 6.21 -21.69
N SER A 220 14.79 5.56 -21.99
CA SER A 220 15.19 5.28 -23.39
C SER A 220 14.46 4.07 -23.97
N ARG A 221 14.09 3.12 -23.12
CA ARG A 221 13.36 1.90 -23.47
C ARG A 221 12.26 1.66 -22.47
N VAL A 222 11.05 1.44 -22.96
CA VAL A 222 9.88 1.10 -22.15
C VAL A 222 9.49 -0.34 -22.49
N LEU A 223 9.31 -1.17 -21.47
CA LEU A 223 8.79 -2.52 -21.62
C LEU A 223 7.43 -2.64 -20.93
N VAL A 224 6.60 -3.53 -21.47
CA VAL A 224 5.32 -3.94 -20.90
C VAL A 224 5.34 -5.43 -20.63
N TRP A 225 4.88 -5.84 -19.44
CA TRP A 225 4.51 -7.22 -19.14
C TRP A 225 3.02 -7.39 -19.44
N ASP A 226 2.70 -8.28 -20.38
CA ASP A 226 1.32 -8.52 -20.83
C ASP A 226 0.57 -9.59 -20.02
N GLY A 227 1.25 -10.23 -19.07
CA GLY A 227 0.75 -11.37 -18.31
C GLY A 227 1.61 -12.63 -18.49
N GLU A 228 2.37 -12.71 -19.59
CA GLU A 228 3.17 -13.87 -19.96
C GLU A 228 4.64 -13.52 -20.20
N GLU A 229 4.93 -12.41 -20.87
CA GLU A 229 6.30 -12.01 -21.19
C GLU A 229 6.51 -10.49 -21.23
N TRP A 230 7.79 -10.08 -21.18
CA TRP A 230 8.20 -8.68 -21.37
C TRP A 230 8.35 -8.36 -22.86
N GLY A 231 7.52 -7.42 -23.36
CA GLY A 231 7.62 -6.86 -24.70
C GLY A 231 8.11 -5.40 -24.69
N GLU A 232 8.82 -4.98 -25.73
CA GLU A 232 9.22 -3.57 -25.90
C GLU A 232 8.10 -2.73 -26.51
N VAL A 233 7.82 -1.57 -25.92
CA VAL A 233 6.77 -0.66 -26.37
C VAL A 233 7.34 0.25 -27.46
N SER A 234 6.79 0.14 -28.67
CA SER A 234 7.19 0.96 -29.83
C SER A 234 6.03 1.74 -30.46
N GLY A 235 4.99 2.05 -29.68
CA GLY A 235 3.74 2.69 -30.10
C GLY A 235 2.58 2.28 -29.18
N ALA A 236 1.40 2.09 -29.75
CA ALA A 236 0.27 1.51 -29.02
C ALA A 236 0.61 0.11 -28.48
N SER A 237 0.19 -0.16 -27.25
CA SER A 237 0.39 -1.41 -26.53
C SER A 237 -0.88 -1.79 -25.77
N GLY A 238 -0.98 -3.05 -25.36
CA GLY A 238 -2.02 -3.48 -24.43
C GLY A 238 -1.80 -2.94 -23.01
N LEU A 239 -2.79 -3.10 -22.16
CA LEU A 239 -2.64 -2.89 -20.72
C LEU A 239 -1.67 -3.92 -20.11
N GLY A 240 -1.04 -3.58 -18.99
CA GLY A 240 -0.06 -4.46 -18.36
C GLY A 240 0.74 -3.78 -17.27
N VAL A 241 1.96 -4.27 -17.05
CA VAL A 241 2.92 -3.66 -16.12
C VAL A 241 4.05 -3.01 -16.90
N PHE A 242 4.27 -1.72 -16.70
CA PHE A 242 5.24 -0.92 -17.44
C PHE A 242 6.47 -0.61 -16.59
N ILE A 243 7.64 -0.78 -17.21
CA ILE A 243 8.94 -0.41 -16.66
C ILE A 243 9.76 0.33 -17.72
N SER A 244 10.75 1.09 -17.31
CA SER A 244 11.69 1.70 -18.24
C SER A 244 13.14 1.66 -17.77
N SER A 245 14.07 1.77 -18.71
CA SER A 245 15.50 1.98 -18.45
C SER A 245 15.95 3.41 -18.76
N ASN A 246 17.16 3.76 -18.30
CA ASN A 246 17.90 4.92 -18.81
C ASN A 246 18.14 4.84 -20.30
#